data_AF-A0A317DPZ1-F1
#
_entry.id   AF-A0A317DPZ1-F1
#
_cell.length_a   1.000
_cell.length_b   1.000
_cell.length_c   1.000
_cell.angle_alpha   90.00
_cell.angle_beta   90.00
_cell.angle_gamma   90.00
#
_symmetry.space_group_name_H-M   'P 1'
#
loop_
_entity.id
_entity.type
_entity.pdbx_description
1 polymer ?
#
loop_
_entity_poly.entity_id
_entity_poly.type
_entity_poly.pdbx_seq_one_letter_code
_entity_poly.pdbx_strand_id
1 'polypeptide(L)'
;MSRHDRDTEPGRARMPADVDAPDKVLYGLTFRQLAILAIAALAFYGAWRALHDLLPAPVLLGAAVVMGGLVFGIAVGRRDGLSLDVWLLAAVRHSRAPRALSTTDTTSTTPDWVQAPKSKVMLPAPLKLPADAIDDSGEIRLGGTRAAMVAATNVNLALRTPDEQAALVDTFGRWLNSLSTPTQIVVSAQPVDLHSHARTLAQTADGLPHPALADAAADHARFLDQLAKRRDPLRRQVLIVTQTGTGERGENAARRRADDTVRALSGLGVTTRALDGAAVTAAIAAAADPYRQPRPGGLAGPDTVISGPVDGSRNTSLRRDRS
;
A
#
# COMPACT_ATOMS: atom_id res chain seq x y z
N MET A 1 -7.77 59.30 2.33
CA MET A 1 -6.75 58.25 2.25
C MET A 1 -7.03 57.26 3.37
N SER A 2 -7.76 56.18 3.07
CA SER A 2 -7.95 54.98 3.92
C SER A 2 -8.81 53.99 3.13
N ARG A 3 -8.16 53.16 2.31
CA ARG A 3 -8.73 51.87 1.90
C ARG A 3 -8.29 50.90 3.00
N HIS A 4 -9.21 50.52 3.87
CA HIS A 4 -9.03 49.39 4.78
C HIS A 4 -9.67 48.16 4.15
N ASP A 5 -8.95 47.07 4.35
CA ASP A 5 -9.10 45.68 3.93
C ASP A 5 -10.48 45.24 3.43
N ARG A 6 -10.46 44.67 2.22
CA ARG A 6 -11.44 43.65 1.87
C ARG A 6 -11.04 42.39 2.62
N ASP A 7 -11.90 41.96 3.54
CA ASP A 7 -11.93 40.61 4.06
C ASP A 7 -11.75 39.61 2.91
N THR A 8 -10.54 39.06 2.83
CA THR A 8 -10.21 38.02 1.88
C THR A 8 -10.69 36.74 2.54
N GLU A 9 -11.99 36.45 2.42
CA GLU A 9 -12.53 35.13 2.74
C GLU A 9 -11.60 34.09 2.09
N PRO A 10 -10.98 33.17 2.87
CA PRO A 10 -10.08 32.17 2.32
C PRO A 10 -10.88 31.39 1.27
N GLY A 11 -10.50 31.60 0.00
CA GLY A 11 -11.22 31.09 -1.15
C GLY A 11 -11.39 29.59 -1.00
N ARG A 12 -12.59 29.16 -0.60
CA ARG A 12 -12.99 27.76 -0.55
C ARG A 12 -13.12 27.30 -2.00
N ALA A 13 -11.99 26.97 -2.62
CA ALA A 13 -11.95 26.37 -3.93
C ALA A 13 -12.72 25.05 -3.85
N ARG A 14 -13.82 24.97 -4.60
CA ARG A 14 -14.63 23.76 -4.70
C ARG A 14 -13.83 22.74 -5.51
N MET A 15 -12.97 21.98 -4.84
CA MET A 15 -12.28 20.85 -5.47
C MET A 15 -13.34 19.82 -5.91
N PRO A 16 -13.35 19.43 -7.19
CA PRO A 16 -14.18 18.33 -7.66
C PRO A 16 -13.85 17.08 -6.84
N ALA A 17 -14.88 16.32 -6.46
CA ALA A 17 -14.69 15.10 -5.67
C ALA A 17 -13.93 14.00 -6.43
N ASP A 18 -13.79 14.14 -7.75
CA ASP A 18 -13.09 13.23 -8.64
C ASP A 18 -12.18 14.03 -9.59
N VAL A 19 -10.90 14.13 -9.22
CA VAL A 19 -9.87 14.87 -9.98
C VAL A 19 -9.41 14.08 -11.21
N ASP A 20 -9.63 12.76 -11.22
CA ASP A 20 -9.25 11.83 -12.29
C ASP A 20 -10.42 11.51 -13.24
N ALA A 21 -11.49 12.31 -13.24
CA ALA A 21 -12.62 12.09 -14.12
C ALA A 21 -12.16 12.17 -15.59
N PRO A 22 -12.32 11.10 -16.39
CA PRO A 22 -11.78 11.07 -17.74
C PRO A 22 -12.48 12.08 -18.65
N ASP A 23 -11.68 12.81 -19.43
CA ASP A 23 -12.17 13.83 -20.35
C ASP A 23 -13.18 13.26 -21.35
N LYS A 24 -14.36 13.88 -21.38
CA LYS A 24 -15.46 13.53 -22.29
C LYS A 24 -15.28 14.35 -23.57
N VAL A 25 -15.17 13.66 -24.70
CA VAL A 25 -14.83 14.29 -25.98
C VAL A 25 -16.07 14.51 -26.84
N LEU A 26 -16.90 13.48 -27.00
CA LEU A 26 -18.07 13.54 -27.88
C LEU A 26 -19.25 12.74 -27.29
N TYR A 27 -20.44 13.35 -27.25
CA TYR A 27 -21.67 12.77 -26.69
C TYR A 27 -21.55 12.22 -25.26
N GLY A 28 -20.63 12.78 -24.46
CA GLY A 28 -20.36 12.32 -23.10
C GLY A 28 -19.51 11.05 -23.00
N LEU A 29 -18.99 10.55 -24.13
CA LEU A 29 -18.05 9.42 -24.19
C LEU A 29 -16.60 9.90 -24.15
N THR A 30 -15.76 9.08 -23.54
CA THR A 30 -14.30 9.27 -23.49
C THR A 30 -13.67 8.92 -24.84
N PHE A 31 -12.49 9.47 -25.14
CA PHE A 31 -11.73 9.09 -26.34
C PHE A 31 -11.49 7.57 -26.42
N ARG A 32 -11.23 6.94 -25.27
CA ARG A 32 -11.03 5.49 -25.14
C ARG A 32 -12.27 4.69 -25.54
N GLN A 33 -13.46 5.13 -25.15
CA GLN A 33 -14.72 4.50 -25.53
C GLN A 33 -14.99 4.62 -27.03
N LEU A 34 -14.74 5.80 -27.61
CA LEU A 34 -14.88 6.01 -29.05
C LEU A 34 -13.92 5.13 -29.85
N ALA A 35 -12.67 5.00 -29.40
CA ALA A 35 -11.68 4.14 -30.04
C ALA A 35 -12.12 2.66 -30.03
N ILE A 36 -12.64 2.16 -28.90
CA ILE A 36 -13.16 0.79 -28.80
C ILE A 36 -14.33 0.57 -29.77
N LEU A 37 -15.29 1.51 -29.80
CA LEU A 37 -16.44 1.43 -30.70
C LEU A 37 -16.03 1.51 -32.18
N ALA A 38 -15.06 2.37 -32.52
CA ALA A 38 -14.56 2.49 -33.88
C ALA A 38 -13.86 1.22 -34.37
N ILE A 39 -13.02 0.61 -33.53
CA ILE A 39 -12.36 -0.67 -33.84
C ILE A 39 -13.41 -1.78 -34.03
N ALA A 40 -14.41 -1.84 -33.15
CA ALA A 40 -15.48 -2.83 -33.26
C ALA A 40 -16.32 -2.63 -34.54
N ALA A 41 -16.64 -1.39 -34.89
CA ALA A 41 -17.34 -1.07 -36.13
C ALA A 41 -16.54 -1.50 -37.38
N LEU A 42 -15.22 -1.27 -37.37
CA LEU A 42 -14.34 -1.69 -38.47
C LEU A 42 -14.26 -3.22 -38.57
N ALA A 43 -14.16 -3.92 -37.45
CA ALA A 43 -14.17 -5.39 -37.41
C ALA A 43 -15.51 -5.95 -37.92
N PHE A 44 -16.63 -5.34 -37.50
CA PHE A 44 -17.96 -5.73 -37.97
C PHE A 44 -18.12 -5.52 -39.48
N TYR A 45 -17.64 -4.39 -40.00
CA TYR A 45 -17.65 -4.12 -41.44
C TYR A 45 -16.79 -5.11 -42.23
N GLY A 46 -15.60 -5.47 -41.73
CA GLY A 46 -14.75 -6.50 -42.33
C GLY A 46 -15.43 -7.86 -42.37
N ALA A 47 -16.06 -8.28 -41.27
CA ALA A 47 -16.80 -9.53 -41.19
C ALA A 47 -18.00 -9.56 -42.15
N TRP A 48 -18.75 -8.45 -42.23
CA TRP A 48 -19.84 -8.31 -43.20
C TRP A 48 -19.34 -8.52 -44.63
N ARG A 49 -18.27 -7.84 -45.02
CA ARG A 49 -17.71 -7.94 -46.38
C ARG A 49 -17.26 -9.36 -46.73
N ALA A 50 -16.71 -10.10 -45.78
CA ALA A 50 -16.26 -11.47 -46.00
C ALA A 50 -17.40 -12.51 -46.00
N LEU A 51 -18.47 -12.27 -45.24
CA LEU A 51 -19.46 -13.31 -44.91
C LEU A 51 -20.84 -13.07 -45.55
N HIS A 52 -21.09 -11.89 -46.14
CA HIS A 52 -22.36 -11.56 -46.77
C HIS A 52 -22.73 -12.46 -47.96
N ASP A 53 -21.75 -13.04 -48.66
CA ASP A 53 -21.99 -13.97 -49.76
C ASP A 53 -22.33 -15.40 -49.29
N LEU A 54 -21.96 -15.75 -48.05
CA LEU A 54 -22.13 -17.09 -47.48
C LEU A 54 -23.34 -17.20 -46.53
N LEU A 55 -23.75 -16.10 -45.89
CA LEU A 55 -24.82 -16.09 -44.90
C LEU A 55 -25.97 -15.15 -45.28
N PRO A 56 -27.23 -15.51 -44.95
CA PRO A 56 -28.36 -14.61 -45.16
C PRO A 56 -28.18 -13.30 -44.38
N ALA A 57 -28.42 -12.17 -45.05
CA ALA A 57 -28.38 -10.83 -44.48
C ALA A 57 -29.07 -10.68 -43.10
N PRO A 58 -30.27 -11.24 -42.82
CA PRO A 58 -30.91 -11.10 -41.51
C PRO A 58 -30.12 -11.76 -40.37
N VAL A 59 -29.39 -12.84 -40.63
CA VAL A 59 -28.56 -13.52 -39.61
C VAL A 59 -27.37 -12.65 -39.23
N LEU A 60 -26.72 -12.05 -40.24
CA LEU A 60 -25.59 -11.13 -40.02
C LEU A 60 -26.03 -9.87 -39.27
N LEU A 61 -27.18 -9.29 -39.62
CA LEU A 61 -27.77 -8.15 -38.91
C LEU A 61 -28.13 -8.48 -37.46
N GLY A 62 -28.75 -9.64 -37.21
CA GLY A 62 -29.05 -10.10 -35.85
C GLY A 62 -27.78 -10.24 -35.01
N ALA A 63 -26.75 -10.89 -35.54
CA ALA A 63 -25.45 -11.00 -34.87
C ALA A 63 -24.79 -9.63 -34.63
N ALA A 64 -24.91 -8.70 -35.57
CA ALA A 64 -24.43 -7.32 -35.45
C ALA A 64 -25.02 -6.61 -34.23
N VAL A 65 -26.33 -6.70 -34.07
CA VAL A 65 -27.06 -6.00 -33.01
C VAL A 65 -26.68 -6.58 -31.65
N VAL A 66 -26.63 -7.90 -31.54
CA VAL A 66 -26.24 -8.58 -30.28
C VAL A 66 -24.80 -8.25 -29.90
N MET A 67 -23.86 -8.40 -30.84
CA MET A 67 -22.44 -8.14 -30.58
C MET A 67 -22.17 -6.65 -30.36
N GLY A 68 -22.81 -5.77 -31.13
CA GLY A 68 -22.72 -4.32 -30.99
C GLY A 68 -23.27 -3.86 -29.63
N GLY A 69 -24.41 -4.40 -29.20
CA GLY A 69 -24.96 -4.16 -27.87
C GLY A 69 -24.02 -4.62 -26.75
N LEU A 70 -23.39 -5.79 -26.91
CA LEU A 70 -22.40 -6.29 -25.95
C LEU A 70 -21.16 -5.39 -25.88
N VAL A 71 -20.60 -4.99 -27.03
CA VAL A 71 -19.43 -4.09 -27.09
C VAL A 71 -19.77 -2.73 -26.49
N PHE A 72 -20.95 -2.17 -26.81
CA PHE A 72 -21.42 -0.91 -26.24
C PHE A 72 -21.58 -1.02 -24.72
N GLY A 73 -22.20 -2.11 -24.25
CA GLY A 73 -22.33 -2.41 -22.83
C GLY A 73 -20.97 -2.49 -22.13
N ILE A 74 -19.97 -3.15 -22.73
CA ILE A 74 -18.61 -3.25 -22.18
C ILE A 74 -17.88 -1.89 -22.21
N ALA A 75 -18.06 -1.08 -23.25
CA ALA A 75 -17.41 0.22 -23.37
C ALA A 75 -18.00 1.26 -22.40
N VAL A 76 -19.32 1.28 -22.25
CA VAL A 76 -20.03 2.30 -21.45
C VAL A 76 -20.25 1.85 -20.01
N GLY A 77 -20.43 0.55 -19.79
CA GLY A 77 -20.72 0.00 -18.48
C GLY A 77 -19.57 0.19 -17.51
N ARG A 78 -19.92 0.51 -16.26
CA ARG A 78 -18.99 0.60 -15.15
C ARG A 78 -19.40 -0.37 -14.05
N ARG A 79 -18.41 -0.95 -13.40
CA ARG A 79 -18.58 -1.80 -12.23
C ARG A 79 -17.54 -1.39 -11.20
N ASP A 80 -18.00 -1.07 -9.99
CA ASP A 80 -17.13 -0.71 -8.85
C ASP A 80 -16.16 0.46 -9.17
N GLY A 81 -16.61 1.41 -9.99
CA GLY A 81 -15.82 2.58 -10.42
C GLY A 81 -14.89 2.33 -11.62
N LEU A 82 -14.67 1.08 -12.02
CA LEU A 82 -13.88 0.71 -13.20
C LEU A 82 -14.77 0.57 -14.44
N SER A 83 -14.23 0.86 -15.62
CA SER A 83 -14.90 0.51 -16.88
C SER A 83 -14.90 -1.00 -17.10
N LEU A 84 -15.98 -1.54 -17.67
CA LEU A 84 -16.17 -2.99 -17.80
C LEU A 84 -15.09 -3.66 -18.65
N ASP A 85 -14.47 -2.95 -19.59
CA ASP A 85 -13.35 -3.46 -20.38
C ASP A 85 -12.09 -3.68 -19.54
N VAL A 86 -11.77 -2.76 -18.61
CA VAL A 86 -10.67 -2.89 -17.66
C VAL A 86 -10.96 -4.01 -16.67
N TRP A 87 -12.21 -4.08 -16.20
CA TRP A 87 -12.66 -5.15 -15.32
C TRP A 87 -12.54 -6.54 -15.99
N LEU A 88 -13.00 -6.67 -17.24
CA LEU A 88 -12.91 -7.91 -18.01
C LEU A 88 -11.45 -8.30 -18.28
N LEU A 89 -10.61 -7.33 -18.61
CA LEU A 89 -9.18 -7.55 -18.82
C LEU A 89 -8.49 -7.99 -17.54
N ALA A 90 -8.83 -7.39 -16.39
CA ALA A 90 -8.35 -7.82 -15.08
C ALA A 90 -8.84 -9.25 -14.76
N ALA A 91 -10.10 -9.57 -15.05
CA ALA A 91 -10.66 -10.91 -14.86
C ALA A 91 -9.97 -11.97 -15.74
N VAL A 92 -9.69 -11.66 -17.01
CA VAL A 92 -8.96 -12.55 -17.94
C VAL A 92 -7.50 -12.71 -17.51
N ARG A 93 -6.84 -11.64 -17.06
CA ARG A 93 -5.49 -11.72 -16.51
C ARG A 93 -5.46 -12.56 -15.24
N HIS A 94 -6.43 -12.37 -14.34
CA HIS A 94 -6.54 -13.11 -13.11
C HIS A 94 -6.86 -14.60 -13.35
N SER A 95 -7.73 -14.91 -14.32
CA SER A 95 -8.05 -16.31 -14.65
C SER A 95 -6.88 -17.05 -15.28
N ARG A 96 -5.98 -16.33 -15.98
CA ARG A 96 -4.73 -16.86 -16.54
C ARG A 96 -3.55 -16.80 -15.57
N ALA A 97 -3.68 -16.12 -14.44
CA ALA A 97 -2.60 -15.98 -13.47
C ALA A 97 -2.37 -17.31 -12.73
N PRO A 98 -1.11 -17.69 -12.46
CA PRO A 98 -0.82 -18.86 -11.65
C PRO A 98 -1.41 -18.68 -10.24
N ARG A 99 -2.20 -19.66 -9.79
CA ARG A 99 -2.90 -19.64 -8.49
C ARG A 99 -2.05 -20.11 -7.31
N ALA A 100 -0.94 -20.79 -7.61
CA ALA A 100 0.04 -21.22 -6.62
C ALA A 100 1.38 -20.55 -6.95
N LEU A 101 1.91 -19.81 -5.99
CA LEU A 101 3.21 -19.14 -6.07
C LEU A 101 4.13 -19.70 -4.99
N SER A 102 5.40 -19.93 -5.32
CA SER A 102 6.41 -20.37 -4.36
C SER A 102 7.56 -19.38 -4.27
N THR A 103 8.09 -19.17 -3.06
CA THR A 103 9.30 -18.39 -2.81
C THR A 103 10.57 -19.14 -3.20
N THR A 104 10.50 -20.47 -3.30
CA THR A 104 11.61 -21.31 -3.75
C THR A 104 11.63 -21.42 -5.27
N ASP A 105 12.84 -21.46 -5.81
CA ASP A 105 13.06 -21.64 -7.23
C ASP A 105 12.60 -23.04 -7.64
N THR A 106 11.39 -23.14 -8.21
CA THR A 106 10.80 -24.40 -8.67
C THR A 106 11.50 -24.97 -9.91
N THR A 107 12.56 -24.30 -10.40
CA THR A 107 13.44 -24.77 -11.47
C THR A 107 14.65 -25.58 -10.98
N SER A 108 14.88 -25.68 -9.67
CA SER A 108 15.94 -26.53 -9.13
C SER A 108 15.65 -27.99 -9.47
N THR A 109 16.61 -28.65 -10.15
CA THR A 109 16.55 -30.08 -10.46
C THR A 109 16.45 -30.88 -9.15
N THR A 110 15.44 -31.72 -9.04
CA THR A 110 15.30 -32.64 -7.91
C THR A 110 16.49 -33.61 -7.93
N PRO A 111 17.19 -33.82 -6.80
CA PRO A 111 18.25 -34.81 -6.72
C PRO A 111 17.78 -36.21 -7.15
N ASP A 112 18.68 -36.99 -7.76
CA ASP A 112 18.38 -38.28 -8.39
C ASP A 112 17.75 -39.34 -7.46
N TRP A 113 17.87 -39.17 -6.14
CA TRP A 113 17.30 -40.05 -5.13
C TRP A 113 15.82 -39.74 -4.79
N VAL A 114 15.26 -38.64 -5.32
CA VAL A 114 13.85 -38.25 -5.12
C VAL A 114 12.98 -38.85 -6.22
N GLN A 115 12.08 -39.77 -5.87
CA GLN A 115 11.10 -40.29 -6.82
C GLN A 115 10.05 -39.23 -7.15
N ALA A 116 10.16 -38.62 -8.33
CA ALA A 116 9.14 -37.69 -8.81
C ALA A 116 7.80 -38.44 -9.02
N PRO A 117 6.67 -37.91 -8.55
CA PRO A 117 5.37 -38.52 -8.79
C PRO A 117 5.08 -38.61 -10.30
N LYS A 118 4.55 -39.76 -10.75
CA LYS A 118 4.17 -39.98 -12.17
C LYS A 118 2.99 -39.13 -12.63
N SER A 119 2.25 -38.53 -11.70
CA SER A 119 1.15 -37.63 -12.02
C SER A 119 1.68 -36.25 -12.40
N LYS A 120 1.06 -35.62 -13.40
CA LYS A 120 1.39 -34.25 -13.81
C LYS A 120 0.89 -33.27 -12.75
N VAL A 121 1.68 -33.05 -11.71
CA VAL A 121 1.39 -32.04 -10.69
C VAL A 121 1.69 -30.66 -11.27
N MET A 122 0.72 -29.74 -11.21
CA MET A 122 1.00 -28.33 -11.52
C MET A 122 1.98 -27.79 -10.48
N LEU A 123 3.20 -27.50 -10.90
CA LEU A 123 4.19 -26.85 -10.05
C LEU A 123 3.78 -25.39 -9.81
N PRO A 124 3.93 -24.86 -8.59
CA PRO A 124 3.76 -23.44 -8.32
C PRO A 124 4.70 -22.60 -9.20
N ALA A 125 4.20 -21.46 -9.68
CA ALA A 125 5.06 -20.50 -10.38
C ALA A 125 5.96 -19.75 -9.38
N PRO A 126 7.13 -19.25 -9.80
CA PRO A 126 8.00 -18.48 -8.91
C PRO A 126 7.32 -17.17 -8.48
N LEU A 127 7.36 -16.89 -7.18
CA LEU A 127 6.87 -15.64 -6.61
C LEU A 127 7.84 -14.51 -6.93
N LYS A 128 7.44 -13.60 -7.82
CA LYS A 128 8.17 -12.37 -8.10
C LYS A 128 7.66 -11.28 -7.17
N LEU A 129 8.43 -10.95 -6.14
CA LEU A 129 8.12 -9.85 -5.25
C LEU A 129 8.48 -8.52 -5.92
N PRO A 130 7.68 -7.45 -5.74
CA PRO A 130 8.01 -6.12 -6.25
C PRO A 130 9.29 -5.52 -5.63
N ALA A 131 9.63 -5.95 -4.40
CA ALA A 131 10.84 -5.57 -3.69
C ALA A 131 11.78 -6.77 -3.58
N ASP A 132 13.05 -6.53 -3.91
CA ASP A 132 14.10 -7.55 -3.92
C ASP A 132 14.87 -7.61 -2.60
N ALA A 133 15.03 -6.47 -1.93
CA ALA A 133 15.76 -6.36 -0.67
C ALA A 133 15.39 -5.08 0.07
N ILE A 134 15.61 -5.08 1.38
CA ILE A 134 15.51 -3.91 2.26
C ILE A 134 16.83 -3.83 2.99
N ASP A 135 17.55 -2.72 2.87
CA ASP A 135 18.78 -2.51 3.62
C ASP A 135 18.51 -2.01 5.05
N ASP A 136 19.53 -2.04 5.90
CA ASP A 136 19.42 -1.57 7.29
C ASP A 136 19.05 -0.08 7.39
N SER A 137 19.41 0.72 6.38
CA SER A 137 19.09 2.15 6.30
C SER A 137 17.62 2.44 5.94
N GLY A 138 16.88 1.40 5.52
CA GLY A 138 15.48 1.48 5.08
C GLY A 138 15.30 1.74 3.58
N GLU A 139 16.35 1.61 2.77
CA GLU A 139 16.25 1.66 1.31
C GLU A 139 15.72 0.31 0.78
N ILE A 140 14.70 0.40 -0.06
CA ILE A 140 14.01 -0.72 -0.69
C ILE A 140 14.49 -0.83 -2.12
N ARG A 141 15.02 -1.99 -2.51
CA ARG A 141 15.38 -2.27 -3.89
C ARG A 141 14.15 -2.79 -4.65
N LEU A 142 13.76 -2.07 -5.71
CA LEU A 142 12.62 -2.37 -6.57
C LEU A 142 13.12 -2.63 -8.01
N GLY A 143 13.92 -3.68 -8.19
CA GLY A 143 14.59 -4.00 -9.45
C GLY A 143 15.50 -2.86 -9.93
N GLY A 144 15.07 -2.14 -10.97
CA GLY A 144 15.80 -1.03 -11.58
C GLY A 144 15.69 0.32 -10.86
N THR A 145 14.94 0.38 -9.74
CA THR A 145 14.76 1.59 -8.95
C THR A 145 14.95 1.31 -7.46
N ARG A 146 15.10 2.38 -6.67
CA ARG A 146 15.17 2.30 -5.21
C ARG A 146 14.09 3.18 -4.60
N ALA A 147 13.58 2.81 -3.44
CA ALA A 147 12.59 3.57 -2.70
C ALA A 147 12.96 3.70 -1.22
N ALA A 148 12.46 4.74 -0.57
CA ALA A 148 12.58 4.93 0.87
C ALA A 148 11.28 5.50 1.43
N MET A 149 10.95 5.13 2.67
CA MET A 149 9.69 5.48 3.32
C MET A 149 9.90 6.50 4.44
N VAL A 150 9.00 7.47 4.53
CA VAL A 150 8.90 8.42 5.64
C VAL A 150 7.56 8.22 6.33
N ALA A 151 7.58 7.98 7.64
CA ALA A 151 6.37 8.04 8.45
C ALA A 151 6.11 9.49 8.90
N ALA A 152 4.85 9.90 8.82
CA ALA A 152 4.39 11.22 9.26
C ALA A 152 3.18 11.08 10.19
N THR A 153 3.08 11.97 11.18
CA THR A 153 1.81 12.16 11.91
C THR A 153 0.86 13.05 11.14
N ASN A 154 -0.40 13.07 11.58
CA ASN A 154 -1.39 14.01 11.08
C ASN A 154 -1.36 15.33 11.85
N VAL A 155 -1.90 16.38 11.23
CA VAL A 155 -2.18 17.68 11.86
C VAL A 155 -3.65 17.98 11.66
N ASN A 156 -4.30 18.52 12.70
CA ASN A 156 -5.68 18.99 12.61
C ASN A 156 -5.69 20.46 12.17
N LEU A 157 -5.86 20.71 10.87
CA LEU A 157 -5.90 22.07 10.33
C LEU A 157 -7.06 22.90 10.89
N ALA A 158 -8.20 22.28 11.23
CA ALA A 158 -9.38 22.99 11.71
C ALA A 158 -9.20 23.65 13.09
N LEU A 159 -8.20 23.20 13.86
CA LEU A 159 -7.85 23.77 15.16
C LEU A 159 -6.74 24.84 15.08
N ARG A 160 -6.28 25.17 13.87
CA ARG A 160 -5.21 26.15 13.62
C ARG A 160 -5.79 27.50 13.24
N THR A 161 -5.06 28.58 13.54
CA THR A 161 -5.46 29.94 13.12
C THR A 161 -5.39 30.04 11.58
N PRO A 162 -6.09 30.99 10.94
CA PRO A 162 -6.04 31.18 9.49
C PRO A 162 -4.61 31.37 8.96
N ASP A 163 -3.78 32.14 9.67
CA ASP A 163 -2.38 32.37 9.30
C ASP A 163 -1.53 31.09 9.41
N GLU A 164 -1.74 30.30 10.47
CA GLU A 164 -1.11 28.99 10.61
C GLU A 164 -1.54 28.04 9.49
N GLN A 165 -2.83 28.01 9.15
CA GLN A 165 -3.33 27.20 8.04
C GLN A 165 -2.69 27.62 6.71
N ALA A 166 -2.58 28.92 6.42
CA ALA A 166 -1.93 29.43 5.22
C ALA A 166 -0.44 29.04 5.16
N ALA A 167 0.29 29.18 6.27
CA ALA A 167 1.69 28.79 6.37
C ALA A 167 1.90 27.27 6.18
N LEU A 168 1.00 26.44 6.71
CA LEU A 168 1.02 24.99 6.52
C LEU A 168 0.77 24.62 5.05
N VAL A 169 -0.23 25.22 4.41
CA VAL A 169 -0.56 24.99 3.00
C VAL A 169 0.57 25.44 2.08
N ASP A 170 1.16 26.62 2.34
CA ASP A 170 2.30 27.12 1.56
C ASP A 170 3.52 26.20 1.67
N THR A 171 3.87 25.78 2.89
CA THR A 171 5.01 24.87 3.12
C THR A 171 4.76 23.50 2.47
N PHE A 172 3.55 22.97 2.56
CA PHE A 172 3.17 21.73 1.86
C PHE A 172 3.25 21.90 0.33
N GLY A 173 2.78 23.03 -0.21
CA GLY A 173 2.88 23.36 -1.63
C GLY A 173 4.33 23.47 -2.11
N ARG A 174 5.21 24.11 -1.32
CA ARG A 174 6.66 24.17 -1.60
C ARG A 174 7.29 22.78 -1.63
N TRP A 175 6.90 21.89 -0.71
CA TRP A 175 7.34 20.50 -0.74
C TRP A 175 6.85 19.77 -2.00
N LEU A 176 5.57 19.89 -2.36
CA LEU A 176 5.05 19.28 -3.59
C LEU A 176 5.80 19.75 -4.84
N ASN A 177 6.12 21.06 -4.91
CA ASN A 177 6.86 21.64 -6.03
C ASN A 177 8.35 21.24 -6.06
N SER A 178 8.91 20.73 -4.97
CA SER A 178 10.30 20.25 -4.94
C SER A 178 10.45 18.80 -5.37
N LEU A 179 9.35 18.05 -5.50
CA LEU A 179 9.37 16.64 -5.90
C LEU A 179 9.78 16.50 -7.37
N SER A 180 10.91 15.84 -7.62
CA SER A 180 11.45 15.62 -8.97
C SER A 180 11.19 14.19 -9.50
N THR A 181 10.64 13.30 -8.67
CA THR A 181 10.39 11.89 -8.99
C THR A 181 9.02 11.47 -8.43
N PRO A 182 8.43 10.38 -8.96
CA PRO A 182 7.18 9.84 -8.42
C PRO A 182 7.29 9.62 -6.91
N THR A 183 6.41 10.28 -6.17
CA THR A 183 6.31 10.20 -4.71
C THR A 183 4.88 9.85 -4.34
N GLN A 184 4.70 8.81 -3.54
CA GLN A 184 3.39 8.32 -3.15
C GLN A 184 3.10 8.67 -1.70
N ILE A 185 1.90 9.19 -1.43
CA ILE A 185 1.40 9.38 -0.05
C ILE A 185 0.36 8.28 0.19
N VAL A 186 0.66 7.35 1.09
CA VAL A 186 -0.22 6.26 1.48
C VAL A 186 -0.82 6.58 2.84
N VAL A 187 -2.14 6.68 2.88
CA VAL A 187 -2.90 6.86 4.12
C VAL A 187 -3.71 5.58 4.36
N SER A 188 -3.40 4.87 5.43
CA SER A 188 -4.08 3.63 5.80
C SER A 188 -4.64 3.72 7.22
N ALA A 189 -5.86 3.22 7.42
CA ALA A 189 -6.40 2.97 8.75
C ALA A 189 -5.86 1.62 9.25
N GLN A 190 -5.25 1.61 10.43
CA GLN A 190 -4.72 0.41 11.08
C GLN A 190 -5.38 0.21 12.44
N PRO A 191 -5.75 -1.03 12.80
CA PRO A 191 -6.13 -1.36 14.16
C PRO A 191 -5.03 -0.97 15.15
N VAL A 192 -5.42 -0.38 16.27
CA VAL A 192 -4.53 -0.13 17.40
C VAL A 192 -4.60 -1.32 18.33
N ASP A 193 -3.47 -1.98 18.56
CA ASP A 193 -3.38 -3.06 19.54
C ASP A 193 -3.36 -2.50 20.98
N LEU A 194 -4.53 -2.15 21.49
CA LEU A 194 -4.69 -1.71 22.87
C LEU A 194 -4.55 -2.85 23.89
N HIS A 195 -4.79 -4.11 23.50
CA HIS A 195 -4.69 -5.25 24.42
C HIS A 195 -3.25 -5.48 24.87
N SER A 196 -2.29 -5.42 23.94
CA SER A 196 -0.87 -5.51 24.29
C SER A 196 -0.43 -4.33 25.15
N HIS A 197 -0.87 -3.11 24.84
CA HIS A 197 -0.57 -1.93 25.66
C HIS A 197 -1.14 -2.04 27.08
N ALA A 198 -2.39 -2.49 27.22
CA ALA A 198 -3.02 -2.73 28.51
C ALA A 198 -2.24 -3.77 29.33
N ARG A 199 -1.80 -4.86 28.70
CA ARG A 199 -1.01 -5.91 29.36
C ARG A 199 0.35 -5.40 29.83
N THR A 200 1.09 -4.68 28.98
CA THR A 200 2.39 -4.09 29.34
C THR A 200 2.23 -3.11 30.49
N LEU A 201 1.19 -2.27 30.45
CA LEU A 201 0.93 -1.31 31.51
C LEU A 201 0.56 -2.00 32.83
N ALA A 202 -0.28 -3.04 32.79
CA ALA A 202 -0.61 -3.84 33.97
C ALA A 202 0.64 -4.50 34.59
N GLN A 203 1.52 -5.08 33.76
CA GLN A 203 2.78 -5.67 34.21
C GLN A 203 3.73 -4.61 34.81
N THR A 204 3.74 -3.40 34.27
CA THR A 204 4.58 -2.31 34.78
C THR A 204 4.03 -1.77 36.10
N ALA A 205 2.70 -1.79 36.29
CA ALA A 205 2.04 -1.28 37.49
C ALA A 205 2.54 -1.96 38.77
N ASP A 206 2.80 -3.27 38.72
CA ASP A 206 3.30 -4.07 39.86
C ASP A 206 4.70 -3.64 40.34
N GLY A 207 5.49 -2.98 39.47
CA GLY A 207 6.83 -2.50 39.77
C GLY A 207 6.90 -1.01 40.15
N LEU A 208 5.77 -0.31 40.23
CA LEU A 208 5.77 1.13 40.49
C LEU A 208 6.01 1.45 41.98
N PRO A 209 6.85 2.45 42.29
CA PRO A 209 7.31 2.71 43.65
C PRO A 209 6.23 3.28 44.57
N HIS A 210 5.16 3.89 44.03
CA HIS A 210 4.11 4.55 44.80
C HIS A 210 2.75 3.87 44.58
N PRO A 211 2.02 3.47 45.65
CA PRO A 211 0.79 2.69 45.53
C PRO A 211 -0.29 3.39 44.72
N ALA A 212 -0.52 4.69 44.93
CA ALA A 212 -1.50 5.45 44.15
C ALA A 212 -1.18 5.49 42.63
N LEU A 213 0.10 5.40 42.25
CA LEU A 213 0.50 5.36 40.84
C LEU A 213 0.28 3.96 40.25
N ALA A 214 0.53 2.91 41.04
CA ALA A 214 0.20 1.53 40.67
C ALA A 214 -1.31 1.36 40.46
N ASP A 215 -2.13 1.89 41.37
CA ASP A 215 -3.60 1.85 41.25
C ASP A 215 -4.07 2.60 40.00
N ALA A 216 -3.56 3.81 39.75
CA ALA A 216 -3.89 4.58 38.56
C ALA A 216 -3.46 3.90 37.24
N ALA A 217 -2.29 3.26 37.23
CA ALA A 217 -1.81 2.49 36.08
C ALA A 217 -2.68 1.25 35.82
N ALA A 218 -3.09 0.53 36.88
CA ALA A 218 -3.98 -0.63 36.77
C ALA A 218 -5.39 -0.23 36.31
N ASP A 219 -5.93 0.89 36.82
CA ASP A 219 -7.18 1.48 36.35
C ASP A 219 -7.09 1.84 34.86
N HIS A 220 -6.01 2.49 34.44
CA HIS A 220 -5.80 2.84 33.03
C HIS A 220 -5.67 1.61 32.14
N ALA A 221 -4.96 0.56 32.58
CA ALA A 221 -4.89 -0.71 31.86
C ALA A 221 -6.27 -1.34 31.67
N ARG A 222 -7.11 -1.35 32.71
CA ARG A 222 -8.50 -1.80 32.62
C ARG A 222 -9.33 -0.97 31.65
N PHE A 223 -9.15 0.36 31.66
CA PHE A 223 -9.82 1.25 30.71
C PHE A 223 -9.43 0.95 29.26
N LEU A 224 -8.13 0.78 28.98
CA LEU A 224 -7.64 0.45 27.63
C LEU A 224 -8.18 -0.89 27.13
N ASP A 225 -8.24 -1.91 27.98
CA ASP A 225 -8.81 -3.23 27.64
C ASP A 225 -10.32 -3.13 27.36
N GLN A 226 -11.06 -2.36 28.15
CA GLN A 226 -12.49 -2.10 27.89
C GLN A 226 -12.71 -1.32 26.59
N LEU A 227 -11.85 -0.36 26.27
CA LEU A 227 -11.92 0.41 25.04
C LEU A 227 -11.65 -0.48 23.82
N ALA A 228 -10.66 -1.37 23.91
CA ALA A 228 -10.33 -2.34 22.88
C ALA A 228 -11.51 -3.25 22.54
N LYS A 229 -12.23 -3.72 23.57
CA LYS A 229 -13.40 -4.61 23.41
C LYS A 229 -14.61 -3.94 22.76
N ARG A 230 -14.79 -2.63 22.92
CA ARG A 230 -16.04 -1.93 22.55
C ARG A 230 -15.97 -1.16 21.24
N ARG A 231 -14.78 -0.68 20.81
CA ARG A 231 -14.70 0.40 19.81
C ARG A 231 -13.73 0.17 18.65
N ASP A 232 -13.10 -1.01 18.53
CA ASP A 232 -12.08 -1.34 17.50
C ASP A 232 -11.28 -0.11 17.04
N PRO A 233 -10.46 0.47 17.92
CA PRO A 233 -9.86 1.77 17.68
C PRO A 233 -8.88 1.71 16.52
N LEU A 234 -9.11 2.57 15.52
CA LEU A 234 -8.25 2.71 14.35
C LEU A 234 -7.33 3.92 14.50
N ARG A 235 -6.05 3.75 14.17
CA ARG A 235 -5.10 4.84 13.94
C ARG A 235 -4.93 5.08 12.44
N ARG A 236 -4.68 6.32 12.05
CA ARG A 236 -4.24 6.63 10.68
C ARG A 236 -2.72 6.54 10.63
N GLN A 237 -2.20 5.69 9.77
CA GLN A 237 -0.79 5.71 9.38
C GLN A 237 -0.67 6.51 8.09
N VAL A 238 0.27 7.45 8.07
CA VAL A 238 0.65 8.21 6.87
C VAL A 238 2.08 7.84 6.52
N LEU A 239 2.27 7.26 5.34
CA LEU A 239 3.57 6.94 4.78
C LEU A 239 3.79 7.74 3.51
N ILE A 240 4.97 8.33 3.37
CA ILE A 240 5.42 8.98 2.13
C ILE A 240 6.52 8.11 1.55
N VAL A 241 6.28 7.57 0.36
CA VAL A 241 7.23 6.72 -0.34
C VAL A 241 7.89 7.54 -1.43
N THR A 242 9.19 7.75 -1.28
CA THR A 242 10.03 8.40 -2.30
C THR A 242 10.68 7.34 -3.16
N GLN A 243 10.73 7.54 -4.48
CA GLN A 243 11.36 6.62 -5.42
C GLN A 243 12.41 7.34 -6.25
N THR A 244 13.48 6.66 -6.63
CA THR A 244 14.47 7.16 -7.60
C THR A 244 13.92 7.12 -9.02
N GLY A 245 14.45 7.97 -9.90
CA GLY A 245 14.18 7.87 -11.33
C GLY A 245 14.69 6.55 -11.92
N THR A 246 14.13 6.12 -13.05
CA THR A 246 14.63 4.97 -13.79
C THR A 246 16.05 5.26 -14.29
N GLY A 247 17.02 4.41 -13.91
CA GLY A 247 18.42 4.59 -14.30
C GLY A 247 19.22 5.57 -13.44
N GLU A 248 18.62 6.15 -12.40
CA GLU A 248 19.35 6.93 -11.40
C GLU A 248 20.23 5.99 -10.55
N ARG A 249 21.54 6.06 -10.77
CA ARG A 249 22.53 5.22 -10.08
C ARG A 249 23.21 6.04 -9.00
N GLY A 250 22.51 6.26 -7.90
CA GLY A 250 23.09 6.82 -6.69
C GLY A 250 22.84 5.89 -5.53
N GLU A 251 23.91 5.43 -4.86
CA GLU A 251 23.77 4.78 -3.56
C GLU A 251 23.08 5.75 -2.60
N ASN A 252 22.07 5.26 -1.88
CA ASN A 252 21.27 6.01 -0.90
C ASN A 252 20.49 7.19 -1.51
N ALA A 253 20.24 7.21 -2.82
CA ALA A 253 19.54 8.32 -3.47
C ALA A 253 18.06 8.40 -3.07
N ALA A 254 17.40 7.25 -2.81
CA ALA A 254 16.04 7.27 -2.26
C ALA A 254 16.08 7.74 -0.80
N ARG A 255 17.05 7.25 -0.03
CA ARG A 255 17.23 7.64 1.37
C ARG A 255 17.45 9.13 1.56
N ARG A 256 18.34 9.76 0.77
CA ARG A 256 18.56 11.22 0.80
C ARG A 256 17.28 12.00 0.55
N ARG A 257 16.46 11.57 -0.41
CA ARG A 257 15.15 12.21 -0.69
C ARG A 257 14.14 12.05 0.45
N ALA A 258 14.14 10.89 1.10
CA ALA A 258 13.35 10.69 2.31
C ALA A 258 13.79 11.65 3.42
N ASP A 259 15.09 11.84 3.61
CA ASP A 259 15.63 12.81 4.59
C ASP A 259 15.30 14.26 4.21
N ASP A 260 15.36 14.63 2.92
CA ASP A 260 14.93 15.94 2.44
C ASP A 260 13.42 16.17 2.66
N THR A 261 12.61 15.14 2.46
CA THR A 261 11.17 15.15 2.78
C THR A 261 10.94 15.35 4.28
N VAL A 262 11.71 14.68 5.14
CA VAL A 262 11.64 14.87 6.60
C VAL A 262 11.94 16.33 6.95
N ARG A 263 13.00 16.92 6.40
CA ARG A 263 13.40 18.32 6.64
C ARG A 263 12.36 19.32 6.14
N ALA A 264 11.80 19.09 4.95
CA ALA A 264 10.79 19.96 4.38
C ALA A 264 9.50 19.97 5.21
N LEU A 265 9.10 18.80 5.72
CA LEU A 265 7.84 18.63 6.44
C LEU A 265 7.96 18.84 7.95
N SER A 266 9.16 18.80 8.56
CA SER A 266 9.32 19.01 10.01
C SER A 266 8.85 20.39 10.48
N GLY A 267 8.83 21.38 9.58
CA GLY A 267 8.31 22.73 9.84
C GLY A 267 6.77 22.81 9.92
N LEU A 268 6.04 21.77 9.54
CA LEU A 268 4.58 21.74 9.51
C LEU A 268 3.93 21.36 10.85
N GLY A 269 4.73 21.19 11.91
CA GLY A 269 4.23 20.67 13.19
C GLY A 269 3.78 19.21 13.12
N VAL A 270 4.16 18.48 12.06
CA VAL A 270 4.09 17.02 12.01
C VAL A 270 5.40 16.45 12.52
N THR A 271 5.33 15.32 13.23
CA THR A 271 6.52 14.51 13.45
C THR A 271 6.74 13.65 12.22
N THR A 272 7.93 13.78 11.62
CA THR A 272 8.34 13.03 10.44
C THR A 272 9.62 12.27 10.72
N ARG A 273 9.68 11.03 10.25
CA ARG A 273 10.82 10.13 10.42
C ARG A 273 10.99 9.28 9.18
N ALA A 274 12.17 9.33 8.57
CA ALA A 274 12.53 8.35 7.56
C ALA A 274 12.78 6.99 8.22
N LEU A 275 12.12 5.95 7.71
CA LEU A 275 12.09 4.62 8.29
C LEU A 275 13.41 3.88 8.01
N ASP A 276 13.85 3.11 9.01
CA ASP A 276 14.95 2.16 8.97
C ASP A 276 14.47 0.78 8.49
N GLY A 277 15.39 -0.15 8.20
CA GLY A 277 15.06 -1.44 7.59
C GLY A 277 13.99 -2.25 8.35
N ALA A 278 14.09 -2.29 9.68
CA ALA A 278 13.12 -2.96 10.54
C ALA A 278 11.73 -2.30 10.47
N ALA A 279 11.67 -0.97 10.51
CA ALA A 279 10.40 -0.25 10.43
C ALA A 279 9.76 -0.30 9.03
N VAL A 280 10.56 -0.29 7.97
CA VAL A 280 10.10 -0.52 6.59
C VAL A 280 9.50 -1.92 6.46
N THR A 281 10.20 -2.93 6.99
CA THR A 281 9.69 -4.31 7.00
C THR A 281 8.35 -4.41 7.74
N ALA A 282 8.24 -3.75 8.90
CA ALA A 282 6.99 -3.67 9.64
C ALA A 282 5.88 -2.94 8.87
N ALA A 283 6.19 -1.85 8.17
CA ALA A 283 5.23 -1.10 7.37
C ALA A 283 4.71 -1.94 6.18
N ILE A 284 5.59 -2.63 5.45
CA ILE A 284 5.22 -3.51 4.34
C ILE A 284 4.40 -4.70 4.85
N ALA A 285 4.80 -5.32 5.97
CA ALA A 285 4.06 -6.41 6.57
C ALA A 285 2.64 -5.99 7.00
N ALA A 286 2.50 -4.79 7.59
CA ALA A 286 1.21 -4.24 7.97
C ALA A 286 0.35 -3.85 6.76
N ALA A 287 0.96 -3.48 5.64
CA ALA A 287 0.25 -3.24 4.38
C ALA A 287 -0.28 -4.53 3.75
N ALA A 288 0.46 -5.64 3.90
CA ALA A 288 0.04 -6.96 3.41
C ALA A 288 -1.01 -7.64 4.30
N ASP A 289 -0.90 -7.47 5.63
CA ASP A 289 -1.87 -7.96 6.61
C ASP A 289 -2.14 -6.87 7.68
N PRO A 290 -3.16 -6.02 7.46
CA PRO A 290 -3.50 -4.93 8.37
C PRO A 290 -3.97 -5.39 9.76
N TYR A 291 -4.45 -6.64 9.88
CA TYR A 291 -4.94 -7.21 11.13
C TYR A 291 -3.87 -7.99 11.89
N ARG A 292 -2.64 -8.04 11.35
CA ARG A 292 -1.51 -8.67 12.02
C ARG A 292 -1.24 -7.96 13.34
N GLN A 293 -1.24 -8.71 14.43
CA GLN A 293 -0.88 -8.17 15.75
C GLN A 293 0.57 -7.64 15.72
N PRO A 294 0.81 -6.39 16.18
CA PRO A 294 2.15 -5.85 16.33
C PRO A 294 2.99 -6.74 17.24
N ARG A 295 4.19 -7.11 16.80
CA ARG A 295 5.14 -7.86 17.63
C ARG A 295 5.99 -6.89 18.46
N PRO A 296 6.07 -7.07 19.79
CA PRO A 296 7.04 -6.34 20.61
C PRO A 296 8.46 -6.61 20.09
N GLY A 297 9.29 -5.56 19.97
CA GLY A 297 10.68 -5.67 19.48
C GLY A 297 10.87 -5.46 17.97
N GLY A 298 9.82 -5.11 17.23
CA GLY A 298 9.90 -4.87 15.78
C GLY A 298 9.96 -6.16 14.97
N LEU A 299 10.08 -6.02 13.65
CA LEU A 299 10.34 -7.16 12.76
C LEU A 299 11.80 -7.10 12.33
N ALA A 300 12.48 -8.25 12.47
CA ALA A 300 13.76 -8.49 11.85
C ALA A 300 13.69 -8.22 10.34
N GLY A 301 14.74 -7.63 9.77
CA GLY A 301 14.85 -7.45 8.33
C GLY A 301 14.91 -8.79 7.61
N PRO A 302 14.71 -8.82 6.28
CA PRO A 302 14.63 -10.06 5.50
C PRO A 302 15.84 -11.00 5.69
N ASP A 303 17.04 -10.44 5.85
CA ASP A 303 18.30 -11.18 5.96
C ASP A 303 18.85 -11.22 7.40
N THR A 304 18.10 -10.70 8.38
CA THR A 304 18.54 -10.69 9.77
C THR A 304 18.39 -12.08 10.38
N VAL A 305 19.50 -12.65 10.86
CA VAL A 305 19.49 -13.94 11.58
C VAL A 305 18.73 -13.79 12.90
N ILE A 306 17.61 -14.51 13.05
CA ILE A 306 16.84 -14.54 14.30
C ILE A 306 17.37 -15.68 15.16
N SER A 307 18.08 -15.36 16.24
CA SER A 307 18.43 -16.31 17.29
C SER A 307 17.26 -16.48 18.27
N GLY A 308 16.91 -17.72 18.60
CA GLY A 308 15.97 -18.00 19.69
C GLY A 308 16.57 -17.64 21.06
N PRO A 309 15.74 -17.57 22.12
CA PRO A 309 16.26 -17.39 23.47
C PRO A 309 17.23 -18.53 23.78
N VAL A 310 18.42 -18.17 24.27
CA VAL A 310 19.38 -19.15 24.78
C VAL A 310 18.74 -19.76 26.01
N ASP A 311 18.32 -21.03 25.95
CA ASP A 311 17.89 -21.79 27.12
C ASP A 311 19.06 -21.91 28.11
N GLY A 312 19.15 -20.92 28.99
CA GLY A 312 20.06 -20.92 30.13
C GLY A 312 19.59 -21.89 31.19
N SER A 313 19.68 -23.21 30.95
CA SER A 313 19.85 -24.24 32.00
C SER A 313 19.93 -25.65 31.41
N ARG A 314 21.08 -26.01 30.85
CA ARG A 314 21.57 -27.40 30.99
C ARG A 314 22.77 -27.37 31.92
N ASN A 315 22.48 -27.19 33.21
CA ASN A 315 23.47 -27.36 34.25
C ASN A 315 23.69 -28.87 34.41
N THR A 316 24.65 -29.42 33.66
CA THR A 316 25.14 -30.79 33.80
C THR A 316 25.88 -30.92 35.12
N SER A 317 25.16 -31.18 36.21
CA SER A 317 25.74 -31.68 37.46
C SER A 317 26.11 -33.16 37.28
N LEU A 318 27.15 -33.42 36.49
CA LEU A 318 27.85 -34.71 36.51
C LEU A 318 28.67 -34.80 37.80
N ARG A 319 27.96 -35.25 38.85
CA ARG A 319 28.40 -36.16 39.91
C ARG A 319 29.90 -36.54 39.83
N ARG A 320 30.76 -35.79 40.52
CA ARG A 320 32.06 -36.29 40.97
C ARG A 320 31.80 -37.17 42.19
N ASP A 321 31.74 -38.47 41.95
CA ASP A 321 31.83 -39.49 42.99
C ASP A 321 33.08 -40.34 42.68
N ARG A 322 34.22 -39.91 43.23
CA ARG A 322 35.45 -40.69 43.39
C ARG A 322 36.30 -40.06 44.49
N SER A 323 36.09 -40.52 45.72
CA SER A 323 37.12 -40.86 46.70
C SER A 323 36.47 -41.64 47.82
#